data_AF-A0A2B9P9W4-F1
#
_entry.id   AF-A0A2B9P9W4-F1
#
_cell.length_a   1.000
_cell.length_b   1.000
_cell.length_c   1.000
_cell.angle_alpha   90.00
_cell.angle_beta   90.00
_cell.angle_gamma   90.00
#
_symmetry.space_group_name_H-M   'P 1'
#
loop_
_entity.id
_entity.type
_entity.pdbx_description
1 polymer ?
#
loop_
_entity_poly.entity_id
_entity_poly.type
_entity_poly.pdbx_seq_one_letter_code
_entity_poly.pdbx_strand_id
1 'polypeptide(L)'
;MRKYEYDSINERMLDNWWNPNQPNEIVTQSLRCYTVEEISDLCDEENLNIVAIFPGGAFDFEKSRYKEQASLHECLSYRIKVKKK
;
A
#
# COMPACT_ATOMS: atom_id res chain seq x y z
N MET A 1 18.73 10.62 8.49
CA MET A 1 17.96 9.94 9.55
C MET A 1 16.69 9.38 8.93
N ARG A 2 16.17 8.26 9.45
CA ARG A 2 14.96 7.60 8.96
C ARG A 2 14.08 7.20 10.15
N LYS A 3 12.76 7.33 10.02
CA LYS A 3 11.79 6.97 11.05
C LYS A 3 10.56 6.34 10.41
N TYR A 4 10.18 5.17 10.92
CA TYR A 4 8.94 4.50 10.54
C TYR A 4 7.86 4.74 11.56
N GLU A 5 6.65 5.00 11.08
CA GLU A 5 5.48 5.23 11.92
C GLU A 5 4.26 4.56 11.30
N TYR A 6 3.30 4.19 12.15
CA TYR A 6 1.98 3.76 11.71
C TYR A 6 0.96 4.80 12.15
N ASP A 7 0.36 5.48 11.18
CA ASP A 7 -0.77 6.37 11.40
C ASP A 7 -2.05 5.52 11.42
N SER A 8 -2.49 5.17 12.62
CA SER A 8 -3.67 4.33 12.83
C SER A 8 -5.00 5.03 12.54
N ILE A 9 -5.02 6.37 12.45
CA ILE A 9 -6.24 7.13 12.15
C ILE A 9 -6.55 7.03 10.66
N ASN A 10 -5.52 7.10 9.82
CA ASN A 10 -5.66 7.05 8.37
C ASN A 10 -5.23 5.70 7.75
N GLU A 11 -4.81 4.75 8.59
CA GLU A 11 -4.36 3.40 8.21
C GLU A 11 -3.16 3.44 7.25
N ARG A 12 -2.13 4.21 7.63
CA ARG A 12 -0.95 4.46 6.79
C ARG A 12 0.33 4.01 7.46
N MET A 13 1.14 3.28 6.71
CA MET A 13 2.56 3.11 7.00
C MET A 13 3.31 4.32 6.47
N LEU A 14 3.98 5.05 7.36
CA LEU A 14 4.75 6.24 7.04
C LEU A 14 6.24 5.93 7.17
N ASP A 15 6.98 6.32 6.14
CA ASP A 15 8.44 6.19 6.08
C ASP A 15 9.03 7.57 5.83
N ASN A 16 9.56 8.16 6.91
CA ASN A 16 10.05 9.53 6.95
C ASN A 16 11.57 9.54 6.88
N TRP A 17 12.14 10.42 6.05
CA TRP A 17 13.59 10.56 5.86
C TRP A 17 13.98 12.02 5.77
N TRP A 18 15.10 12.36 6.39
CA TRP A 18 15.66 13.71 6.33
C TRP A 18 17.17 13.72 6.52
N ASN A 19 17.82 14.76 6.00
CA ASN A 19 19.21 15.06 6.29
C ASN A 19 19.32 15.52 7.77
N PRO A 20 20.18 14.91 8.62
CA PRO A 20 20.34 15.35 10.02
C PRO A 20 20.70 16.83 10.19
N ASN A 21 21.38 17.41 9.19
CA ASN A 21 21.72 18.84 9.20
C ASN A 21 20.56 19.75 8.76
N GLN A 22 19.49 19.18 8.21
CA GLN A 22 18.27 19.87 7.78
C GLN A 22 17.05 19.11 8.32
N PRO A 23 16.84 19.08 9.66
CA PRO A 23 15.82 18.24 10.29
C PRO A 23 14.38 18.57 9.89
N ASN A 24 14.15 19.73 9.29
CA ASN A 24 12.83 20.16 8.83
C ASN A 24 12.53 19.77 7.38
N GLU A 25 13.52 19.29 6.61
CA GLU A 25 13.35 18.84 5.22
C GLU A 25 13.02 17.36 5.18
N ILE A 26 11.82 17.02 5.66
CA ILE A 26 11.33 15.65 5.72
C ILE A 26 10.66 15.27 4.41
N VAL A 27 11.12 14.18 3.81
CA VAL A 27 10.40 13.45 2.77
C VAL A 27 9.63 12.31 3.43
N THR A 28 8.38 12.11 3.03
CA THR A 28 7.53 11.03 3.55
C THR A 28 7.05 10.16 2.41
N GLN A 29 7.38 8.87 2.45
CA GLN A 29 6.63 7.87 1.72
C GLN A 29 5.46 7.41 2.59
N SER A 30 4.29 7.28 1.98
CA SER A 30 3.07 6.87 2.65
C SER A 30 2.44 5.72 1.89
N LEU A 31 2.25 4.60 2.56
CA LEU A 31 1.52 3.46 2.04
C LEU A 31 0.22 3.32 2.83
N ARG A 32 -0.91 3.54 2.16
CA ARG A 32 -2.24 3.29 2.73
C ARG A 32 -2.72 1.94 2.26
N CYS A 33 -3.39 1.19 3.15
CA CYS A 33 -4.13 0.01 2.77
C CYS A 33 -5.47 0.45 2.19
N TYR A 34 -5.79 0.03 0.97
CA TYR A 34 -7.11 0.22 0.38
C TYR A 34 -7.78 -1.13 0.24
N THR A 35 -9.06 -1.23 0.57
CA THR A 35 -9.87 -2.35 0.08
C THR A 35 -10.03 -2.25 -1.44
N VAL A 36 -10.49 -3.33 -2.07
CA VAL A 36 -10.74 -3.33 -3.52
C VAL A 36 -11.86 -2.35 -3.88
N GLU A 37 -12.83 -2.20 -2.98
CA GLU A 37 -13.94 -1.25 -3.11
C GLU A 37 -13.42 0.19 -3.02
N GLU A 38 -12.65 0.52 -1.98
CA GLU A 38 -12.11 1.88 -1.79
C GLU A 38 -11.23 2.33 -2.97
N ILE A 39 -10.37 1.45 -3.48
CA ILE A 39 -9.52 1.80 -4.62
C ILE A 39 -10.32 1.88 -5.92
N SER A 40 -11.41 1.12 -6.04
CA SER A 40 -12.32 1.21 -7.18
C SER A 40 -13.03 2.55 -7.21
N ASP A 41 -13.57 2.99 -6.07
CA ASP A 41 -14.24 4.28 -5.93
C ASP A 41 -13.29 5.44 -6.26
N LEU A 42 -12.06 5.40 -5.76
CA LEU A 42 -11.01 6.38 -6.09
C LEU A 42 -10.66 6.39 -7.58
N CYS A 43 -10.59 5.22 -8.24
CA CYS A 43 -10.36 5.17 -9.68
C CYS A 43 -11.53 5.78 -10.45
N ASP A 44 -12.76 5.55 -9.99
CA ASP A 44 -13.95 6.08 -10.63
C ASP A 44 -14.03 7.61 -10.55
N GLU A 45 -13.69 8.19 -9.38
CA GLU A 45 -13.58 9.65 -9.17
C GLU A 45 -12.56 10.30 -10.13
N GLU A 46 -11.46 9.59 -10.42
CA GLU A 46 -10.36 10.08 -11.28
C GLU A 46 -10.51 9.69 -12.77
N ASN A 47 -11.67 9.20 -13.18
CA ASN A 47 -11.95 8.77 -14.57
C ASN A 47 -10.94 7.71 -15.07
N LEU A 48 -10.61 6.74 -14.20
CA LEU A 48 -9.76 5.59 -14.46
C LEU A 48 -10.57 4.29 -14.40
N ASN A 49 -10.24 3.33 -15.27
CA ASN A 49 -10.74 1.97 -15.21
C ASN A 49 -9.66 1.04 -14.65
N ILE A 50 -10.00 0.23 -13.64
CA ILE A 50 -9.19 -0.92 -13.24
C ILE A 50 -9.34 -2.00 -14.31
N VAL A 51 -8.23 -2.44 -14.91
CA VAL A 51 -8.23 -3.49 -15.96
C VAL A 51 -7.65 -4.81 -15.50
N ALA A 52 -6.90 -4.81 -14.40
CA ALA A 52 -6.40 -6.02 -13.77
C ALA A 52 -6.02 -5.74 -12.32
N ILE A 53 -6.18 -6.76 -11.48
CA ILE A 53 -5.70 -6.80 -10.10
C ILE A 53 -4.72 -7.97 -9.99
N PHE A 54 -3.57 -7.71 -9.41
CA PHE A 54 -2.49 -8.67 -9.20
C PHE A 54 -2.27 -8.83 -7.70
N PRO A 55 -2.86 -9.85 -7.07
CA PRO A 55 -2.59 -10.19 -5.67
C PRO A 55 -1.09 -10.47 -5.48
N GLY A 56 -0.55 -10.00 -4.37
CA GLY A 56 0.79 -10.34 -3.89
C GLY A 56 0.78 -11.59 -3.02
N GLY A 57 1.81 -11.72 -2.19
CA GLY A 57 1.94 -12.82 -1.26
C GLY A 57 1.26 -12.57 0.09
N ALA A 58 1.20 -13.63 0.89
CA ALA A 58 0.67 -13.64 2.24
C ALA A 58 1.61 -14.37 3.20
N PHE A 59 1.59 -14.02 4.48
CA PHE A 59 2.30 -14.80 5.49
C PHE A 59 1.42 -15.96 5.98
N ASP A 60 1.89 -17.20 5.84
CA ASP A 60 1.26 -18.38 6.42
C ASP A 60 1.75 -18.53 7.86
N PHE A 61 0.90 -18.12 8.82
CA PHE A 61 1.23 -18.13 10.24
C PHE A 61 1.39 -19.56 10.81
N GLU A 62 0.60 -20.52 10.32
CA GLU A 62 0.69 -21.92 10.73
C GLU A 62 2.03 -22.55 10.33
N LYS A 63 2.50 -22.22 9.13
CA LYS A 63 3.79 -22.71 8.59
C LYS A 63 4.95 -21.76 8.86
N SER A 64 4.69 -20.63 9.53
CA SER A 64 5.63 -19.54 9.78
C SER A 64 6.48 -19.16 8.55
N ARG A 65 5.85 -19.05 7.38
CA ARG A 65 6.56 -18.77 6.12
C ARG A 65 5.76 -17.86 5.19
N TYR A 66 6.48 -17.08 4.39
CA TYR A 66 5.87 -16.27 3.34
C TYR A 66 5.47 -17.14 2.14
N LYS A 67 4.25 -16.95 1.63
CA LYS A 67 3.75 -17.48 0.35
C LYS A 67 3.78 -16.35 -0.66
N GLU A 68 4.54 -16.50 -1.74
CA GLU A 68 4.68 -15.44 -2.75
C GLU A 68 3.38 -15.15 -3.52
N GLN A 69 2.50 -16.14 -3.64
CA GLN A 69 1.22 -16.01 -4.33
C GLN A 69 0.09 -16.40 -3.39
N ALA A 70 -0.80 -15.45 -3.14
CA ALA A 70 -2.01 -15.63 -2.34
C ALA A 70 -3.25 -15.20 -3.14
N SER A 71 -4.43 -15.56 -2.67
CA SER A 71 -5.67 -15.00 -3.20
C SER A 71 -5.79 -13.52 -2.83
N LEU A 72 -6.64 -12.77 -3.53
CA LEU A 72 -6.86 -11.35 -3.25
C LEU A 72 -7.33 -11.08 -1.82
N HIS A 73 -8.13 -11.98 -1.25
CA HIS A 73 -8.64 -11.87 0.12
C HIS A 73 -7.61 -12.23 1.20
N GLU A 74 -6.51 -12.87 0.83
CA GLU A 74 -5.48 -13.33 1.76
C GLU A 74 -4.17 -12.56 1.61
N CYS A 75 -3.94 -11.92 0.47
CA CYS A 75 -2.68 -11.23 0.18
C CYS A 75 -2.47 -10.01 1.09
N LEU A 76 -1.22 -9.77 1.49
CA LEU A 76 -0.83 -8.60 2.29
C LEU A 76 -0.75 -7.32 1.46
N SER A 77 -0.66 -7.45 0.14
CA SER A 77 -0.65 -6.34 -0.80
C SER A 77 -1.12 -6.82 -2.17
N TYR A 78 -1.64 -5.90 -2.97
CA TYR A 78 -1.97 -6.14 -4.37
C TYR A 78 -1.52 -4.93 -5.20
N ARG A 79 -1.43 -5.15 -6.52
CA ARG A 79 -1.21 -4.07 -7.49
C ARG A 79 -2.41 -4.01 -8.43
N ILE A 80 -2.82 -2.81 -8.77
CA ILE A 80 -3.82 -2.58 -9.82
C ILE A 80 -3.13 -2.07 -11.08
N LYS A 81 -3.65 -2.48 -12.23
CA LYS A 81 -3.37 -1.83 -13.50
C LYS A 81 -4.59 -1.01 -13.87
N VAL A 82 -4.36 0.27 -14.11
CA VAL A 82 -5.41 1.22 -14.50
C VAL A 82 -5.17 1.73 -15.92
N LYS A 83 -6.25 2.16 -16.57
CA LYS A 83 -6.20 2.94 -17.82
C LYS A 83 -7.17 4.12 -17.70
N LYS A 84 -6.92 5.19 -18.45
CA LYS A 84 -7.95 6.23 -18.62
C LYS A 84 -9.20 5.63 -19.24
N LYS A 85 -10.37 6.08 -18.77
CA LYS A 85 -11.65 5.72 -19.38
C LYS A 85 -11.70 6.12 -20.85
#